data_AF-A0A966BS29-F1
#
_entry.id   AF-A0A966BS29-F1
#
_cell.length_a   1.000
_cell.length_b   1.000
_cell.length_c   1.000
_cell.angle_alpha   90.00
_cell.angle_beta   90.00
_cell.angle_gamma   90.00
#
_symmetry.space_group_name_H-M   'P 1'
#
loop_
_entity.id
_entity.type
_entity.pdbx_description
1 polymer ?
#
loop_
_entity_poly.entity_id
_entity_poly.type
_entity_poly.pdbx_seq_one_letter_code
_entity_poly.pdbx_strand_id
1 'polypeptide(L)' 'LRGDGASVYVVDEQNTARQVSVAIGIGSENLIEVKGPIQPGDRVVIRGNERLRAGQAVQVIEREAAEATSSV' A
#
# COMPACT_ATOMS: atom_id res chain seq x y z
N LEU A 1 21.83 -7.47 -13.32
CA LEU A 1 20.55 -8.07 -12.87
C LEU A 1 19.78 -6.99 -12.12
N ARG A 2 18.69 -6.43 -12.66
CA ARG A 2 17.80 -5.51 -11.91
C ARG A 2 16.66 -6.36 -11.37
N GLY A 3 16.89 -6.96 -10.20
CA GLY A 3 16.16 -8.12 -9.70
C GLY A 3 15.14 -7.87 -8.60
N ASP A 4 14.88 -6.62 -8.20
CA ASP A 4 13.87 -6.37 -7.18
C ASP A 4 12.70 -5.64 -7.82
N GLY A 5 11.67 -6.42 -8.18
CA GLY A 5 10.35 -5.89 -8.46
C GLY A 5 9.87 -5.05 -7.28
N ALA A 6 9.10 -4.00 -7.56
CA ALA A 6 8.53 -3.18 -6.50
C ALA A 6 7.69 -4.05 -5.55
N SER A 7 7.56 -3.62 -4.30
CA SER A 7 6.72 -4.31 -3.34
C SER A 7 5.91 -3.29 -2.55
N VAL A 8 4.71 -3.70 -2.17
CA VAL A 8 3.85 -2.95 -1.23
C VAL A 8 3.61 -3.80 0.01
N TYR A 9 3.20 -3.15 1.10
CA TYR A 9 2.69 -3.85 2.27
C TYR A 9 1.16 -3.73 2.29
N VAL A 10 0.49 -4.87 2.37
CA VAL A 10 -0.96 -4.98 2.56
C VAL A 10 -1.23 -5.43 4.00
N VAL A 11 -2.24 -4.88 4.65
CA VAL A 11 -2.62 -5.21 6.03
C VAL A 11 -3.88 -6.07 6.03
N ASP A 12 -3.76 -7.30 6.51
CA ASP A 12 -4.89 -8.24 6.61
C ASP A 12 -5.87 -7.88 7.73
N GLU A 13 -6.99 -8.59 7.84
CA GLU A 13 -8.05 -8.33 8.83
C GLU A 13 -7.57 -8.43 10.28
N GLN A 14 -6.50 -9.18 10.53
CA GLN A 14 -5.85 -9.35 11.82
C GLN A 14 -4.80 -8.26 12.11
N ASN A 15 -4.74 -7.21 11.29
CA ASN A 15 -3.77 -6.13 11.36
C ASN A 15 -2.31 -6.62 11.27
N THR A 16 -2.07 -7.62 10.41
CA THR A 16 -0.72 -8.12 10.12
C THR A 16 -0.28 -7.69 8.73
N ALA A 17 0.96 -7.20 8.63
CA ALA A 17 1.52 -6.74 7.38
C ALA A 17 2.01 -7.91 6.51
N ARG A 18 1.63 -7.89 5.23
CA ARG A 18 2.06 -8.86 4.22
C ARG A 18 2.77 -8.12 3.09
N GLN A 19 4.00 -8.54 2.78
CA GLN A 19 4.73 -7.99 1.64
C GLN A 19 4.21 -8.63 0.35
N VAL A 20 3.81 -7.81 -0.61
CA VAL A 20 3.28 -8.23 -1.89
C VAL A 20 4.16 -7.67 -3.00
N SER A 21 4.73 -8.55 -3.82
CA SER A 21 5.49 -8.16 -5.00
C SER A 21 4.55 -7.66 -6.08
N VAL A 22 4.90 -6.53 -6.70
CA VAL A 22 4.10 -5.83 -7.69
C VAL A 22 4.99 -5.27 -8.81
N ALA A 23 4.37 -4.95 -9.93
CA ALA A 23 4.95 -4.14 -10.99
C ALA A 23 4.37 -2.72 -10.93
N ILE A 24 5.24 -1.72 -11.07
CA ILE A 24 4.82 -0.32 -11.20
C ILE A 24 4.57 -0.04 -12.69
N GLY A 25 3.42 0.57 -12.97
CA GLY A 25 3.05 1.04 -14.30
C GLY A 25 3.19 2.55 -14.44
N ILE A 26 2.21 3.17 -15.10
CA ILE A 26 2.22 4.60 -15.41
C ILE A 26 2.01 5.44 -14.13
N GLY A 27 2.79 6.50 -13.96
CA GLY A 27 2.55 7.53 -12.95
C GLY A 27 1.66 8.66 -13.49
N SER A 28 0.82 9.25 -12.65
CA SER A 28 0.03 10.43 -12.97
C SER A 28 -0.15 11.28 -11.72
N GLU A 29 0.38 12.51 -11.77
CA GLU A 29 0.39 13.47 -10.65
C GLU A 29 0.93 12.84 -9.35
N ASN A 30 0.04 12.57 -8.38
CA ASN A 30 0.36 12.02 -7.07
C ASN A 30 0.08 10.51 -6.97
N LEU A 31 -0.22 9.85 -8.10
CA LEU A 31 -0.60 8.45 -8.17
C LEU A 31 0.36 7.65 -9.07
N ILE A 32 0.47 6.35 -8.78
CA ILE A 32 1.14 5.38 -9.63
C ILE A 32 0.23 4.19 -9.88
N GLU A 33 0.31 3.63 -11.08
CA GLU A 33 -0.33 2.36 -11.40
C GLU A 33 0.45 1.21 -10.72
N VAL A 34 -0.27 0.31 -10.05
CA VAL A 34 0.29 -0.87 -9.38
C VAL A 34 -0.39 -2.11 -9.94
N LYS A 35 0.39 -3.07 -10.44
CA LYS A 35 -0.09 -4.35 -11.00
C LYS A 35 0.45 -5.51 -10.21
N GLY A 36 -0.40 -6.44 -9.82
CA GLY A 36 0.00 -7.61 -9.04
C GLY A 36 -1.20 -8.29 -8.39
N PRO A 37 -0.96 -9.23 -7.46
CA PRO A 37 -2.02 -9.90 -6.72
C PRO A 37 -2.56 -9.00 -5.60
N ILE A 38 -3.18 -7.89 -5.99
CA ILE A 38 -3.84 -6.91 -5.11
C ILE A 38 -5.25 -6.63 -5.64
N GLN A 39 -6.20 -6.39 -4.75
CA GLN A 39 -7.62 -6.24 -5.08
C GLN A 39 -8.22 -4.95 -4.48
N PRO A 40 -9.31 -4.41 -5.08
CA PRO A 40 -10.07 -3.34 -4.46
C PRO A 40 -10.52 -3.72 -3.05
N GLY A 41 -10.30 -2.82 -2.09
CA GLY A 41 -10.56 -3.07 -0.66
C GLY A 41 -9.33 -3.46 0.15
N ASP A 42 -8.22 -3.84 -0.50
CA ASP A 42 -6.97 -4.11 0.21
C ASP A 42 -6.42 -2.85 0.90
N ARG A 43 -6.03 -3.02 2.17
CA ARG A 43 -5.46 -1.93 2.98
C ARG A 43 -3.96 -1.83 2.72
N VAL A 44 -3.54 -0.83 1.94
CA VAL A 44 -2.13 -0.64 1.57
C VAL A 44 -1.44 0.38 2.47
N VAL A 45 -0.25 0.05 2.95
CA VAL A 45 0.59 0.97 3.73
C VAL A 45 1.28 1.97 2.80
N ILE A 46 0.97 3.26 2.99
CA ILE A 46 1.55 4.37 2.20
C ILE A 46 2.54 5.24 2.98
N ARG A 47 2.67 5.04 4.30
CA ARG A 47 3.62 5.74 5.19
C ARG A 47 4.06 4.81 6.32
N GLY A 48 5.31 4.92 6.76
CA GLY A 48 5.85 4.13 7.87
C GLY A 48 6.25 2.70 7.51
N ASN A 49 6.36 2.40 6.21
CA ASN A 49 6.75 1.08 5.70
C ASN A 49 8.27 0.83 5.68
N GLU A 50 9.10 1.82 6.03
CA GLU A 50 10.57 1.78 5.89
C GLU A 50 11.24 0.68 6.73
N ARG A 51 10.62 0.31 7.85
CA ARG A 51 11.13 -0.74 8.77
C ARG A 51 10.16 -1.92 8.91
N LEU A 52 9.07 -1.92 8.16
CA LEU A 52 8.05 -2.95 8.25
C LEU A 52 8.60 -4.27 7.67
N ARG A 53 8.17 -5.39 8.25
CA ARG A 53 8.52 -6.75 7.80
C ARG A 53 7.26 -7.55 7.57
N ALA A 54 7.31 -8.54 6.68
CA ALA A 54 6.23 -9.50 6.51
C ALA A 54 5.93 -10.24 7.84
N GLY A 55 4.66 -10.39 8.18
CA GLY A 55 4.19 -10.99 9.43
C GLY A 55 4.23 -10.06 10.64
N GLN A 56 4.67 -8.81 10.49
CA GLN A 56 4.69 -7.87 11.59
C GLN A 56 3.28 -7.35 11.90
N ALA A 57 2.86 -7.44 13.16
CA ALA A 57 1.64 -6.80 13.64
C ALA A 57 1.78 -5.28 13.54
N VAL A 58 0.71 -4.62 13.10
CA VAL A 58 0.66 -3.16 12.96
C VAL A 58 -0.54 -2.59 13.70
N GLN A 59 -0.43 -1.32 14.07
CA GLN A 59 -1.57 -0.53 14.48
C GLN A 59 -1.93 0.40 13.32
N VAL A 60 -3.14 0.23 12.77
CA VAL A 60 -3.63 1.13 11.74
C VAL A 60 -4.01 2.45 12.41
N ILE A 61 -3.30 3.51 12.03
CA ILE A 61 -3.65 4.87 12.45
C ILE A 61 -4.72 5.33 11.45
N GLU A 62 -5.96 5.42 11.92
CA GLU A 62 -7.02 6.02 11.14
C GLU A 62 -6.61 7.45 10.82
N ARG A 63 -6.46 7.74 9.52
CA ARG A 63 -6.57 9.11 9.07
C ARG A 63 -8.05 9.44 9.14
N GLU A 64 -8.42 10.47 9.89
CA GLU A 64 -9.60 11.25 9.54
C GLU A 64 -9.46 11.55 8.05
N ALA A 65 -10.41 11.03 7.27
CA ALA A 65 -10.36 11.05 5.83
C ALA A 65 -10.11 12.49 5.38
N ALA A 66 -9.27 12.65 4.37
CA ALA A 66 -9.15 13.91 3.66
C ALA A 66 -10.52 14.26 3.06
N GLU A 67 -11.36 14.95 3.84
CA GLU A 67 -12.40 15.84 3.35
C GLU A 67 -11.73 16.89 2.46
N ALA A 68 -11.55 16.61 1.16
CA ALA A 68 -11.39 17.63 0.10
C ALA A 68 -11.17 17.00 -1.29
N THR A 69 -11.91 15.96 -1.67
CA THR A 69 -12.11 15.70 -3.10
C THR A 69 -13.52 15.21 -3.34
N SER A 70 -14.48 16.10 -3.17
CA SER A 70 -15.69 16.22 -4.00
C SER A 70 -16.67 17.18 -3.31
N SER A 71 -16.38 18.47 -3.35
CA SER A 71 -17.44 19.48 -3.22
C SER A 71 -17.16 20.59 -4.20
N VAL A 72 -17.98 20.54 -5.27
CA VAL A 72 -18.43 21.60 -6.18
C VAL A 72 -17.38 22.23 -7.08
#